data_AF-A0A9D8H5G8-F1
#
_entry.id   AF-A0A9D8H5G8-F1
#
_cell.length_a   1.000
_cell.length_b   1.000
_cell.length_c   1.000
_cell.angle_alpha   90.00
_cell.angle_beta   90.00
_cell.angle_gamma   90.00
#
_symmetry.space_group_name_H-M   'P 1'
#
loop_
_entity.id
_entity.type
_entity.pdbx_description
1 polymer ?
#
loop_
_entity_poly.entity_id
_entity_poly.type
_entity_poly.pdbx_seq_one_letter_code
_entity_poly.pdbx_strand_id
1 'polypeptide(L)'
;MGVDETSLDRIRNATFPTARRGYDKHEVEKFLARLADWLETGGGDESRSETVKRELERVAERTGAILVKAEESAQQIRSEAEQLAREAIEEGDASGRQTRREADTYAGKTRSEADAYASQTRKQSDAEAAEVRAEAEQDARDTVADAQAQARRIVEEGTRRREDIEVVIADLVRRRDEVLDDTEELSGKLANAAGEHRPLQGSDPFELPEELDPLAREDDLLGDLERDAIAADEPLGPDDDAAEGAADEAELADDAVEAAGEAADEDASEQPAAKKPAKPRRRRARKVSS
;
A
#
# COMPACT_ATOMS: atom_id res chain seq x y z
N MET A 1 14.41 -21.22 -100.14
CA MET A 1 15.25 -22.24 -100.78
C MET A 1 14.31 -23.29 -101.33
N GLY A 2 14.12 -23.33 -102.65
CA GLY A 2 13.32 -24.37 -103.30
C GLY A 2 13.97 -25.73 -103.08
N VAL A 3 13.18 -26.78 -102.94
CA VAL A 3 13.71 -28.15 -102.85
C VAL A 3 14.24 -28.50 -104.24
N ASP A 4 15.55 -28.76 -104.36
CA ASP A 4 16.18 -29.06 -105.64
C ASP A 4 15.53 -30.31 -106.28
N GLU A 5 15.24 -30.26 -107.57
CA GLU A 5 14.59 -31.31 -108.37
C GLU A 5 15.30 -32.68 -108.22
N THR A 6 16.64 -32.65 -108.13
CA THR A 6 17.49 -33.82 -107.86
C THR A 6 17.26 -34.46 -106.48
N SER A 7 16.82 -33.69 -105.49
CA SER A 7 16.49 -34.19 -104.15
C SER A 7 15.12 -34.86 -104.12
N LEU A 8 14.18 -34.40 -104.93
CA LEU A 8 12.83 -34.99 -105.07
C LEU A 8 12.89 -36.35 -105.79
N ASP A 9 13.66 -36.43 -106.87
CA ASP A 9 13.88 -37.69 -107.59
C ASP A 9 14.57 -38.75 -106.73
N ARG A 10 15.47 -38.33 -105.83
CA ARG A 10 16.11 -39.23 -104.87
C ARG A 10 15.10 -39.83 -103.88
N ILE A 11 14.08 -39.08 -103.48
CA ILE A 11 13.01 -39.56 -102.60
C ILE A 11 12.08 -40.52 -103.35
N ARG A 12 11.76 -40.23 -104.63
CA ARG A 12 10.91 -41.09 -105.48
C ARG A 12 11.52 -42.46 -105.76
N ASN A 13 12.84 -42.52 -105.97
CA ASN A 13 13.56 -43.75 -106.31
C ASN A 13 14.36 -44.34 -105.13
N ALA A 14 14.05 -43.94 -103.89
CA ALA A 14 14.73 -44.46 -102.71
C ALA A 14 14.53 -45.98 -102.57
N THR A 15 15.61 -46.74 -102.50
CA THR A 15 15.57 -48.21 -102.38
C THR A 15 15.92 -48.65 -100.97
N PHE A 16 15.11 -49.54 -100.40
CA PHE A 16 15.28 -50.04 -99.04
C PHE A 16 15.52 -51.57 -99.02
N PRO A 17 16.40 -52.09 -98.14
CA PRO A 17 16.61 -53.52 -97.98
C PRO A 17 15.38 -54.22 -97.39
N THR A 18 15.04 -55.41 -97.90
CA THR A 18 13.81 -56.13 -97.54
C THR A 18 14.06 -57.15 -96.42
N ALA A 19 13.25 -57.12 -95.35
CA ALA A 19 13.35 -58.03 -94.21
C ALA A 19 12.15 -59.00 -94.16
N ARG A 20 12.31 -60.15 -93.49
CA ARG A 20 11.35 -61.27 -93.47
C ARG A 20 9.96 -60.90 -92.89
N ARG A 21 9.84 -59.77 -92.20
CA ARG A 21 8.60 -59.10 -91.81
C ARG A 21 8.88 -57.58 -91.82
N GLY A 22 8.17 -56.84 -92.66
CA GLY A 22 8.41 -55.41 -92.88
C GLY A 22 7.19 -54.73 -93.50
N TYR A 23 7.28 -53.42 -93.68
CA TYR A 23 6.23 -52.64 -94.35
C TYR A 23 6.03 -53.11 -95.79
N ASP A 24 4.79 -53.07 -96.25
CA ASP A 24 4.46 -53.45 -97.62
C ASP A 24 5.17 -52.51 -98.61
N LYS A 25 5.98 -53.08 -99.50
CA LYS A 25 6.79 -52.33 -100.45
C LYS A 25 5.94 -51.40 -101.33
N HIS A 26 4.78 -51.88 -101.80
CA HIS A 26 3.92 -51.08 -102.68
C HIS A 26 3.26 -49.94 -101.90
N GLU A 27 2.92 -50.12 -100.62
CA GLU A 27 2.42 -49.02 -99.79
C GLU A 27 3.50 -47.97 -99.49
N VAL A 28 4.74 -48.39 -99.24
CA VAL A 28 5.87 -47.48 -99.00
C VAL A 28 6.21 -46.69 -100.27
N GLU A 29 6.27 -47.33 -101.44
CA GLU A 29 6.48 -46.65 -102.72
C GLU A 29 5.35 -45.66 -103.03
N LYS A 30 4.09 -46.04 -102.75
CA LYS A 30 2.94 -45.15 -102.88
C LYS A 30 3.00 -43.97 -101.90
N PHE A 31 3.53 -44.18 -100.69
CA PHE A 31 3.72 -43.12 -99.70
C PHE A 31 4.86 -42.17 -100.10
N LEU A 32 6.00 -42.68 -100.57
CA LEU A 32 7.13 -41.87 -101.02
C LEU A 32 6.82 -41.10 -102.30
N ALA A 33 6.09 -41.72 -103.25
CA ALA A 33 5.58 -41.04 -104.42
C ALA A 33 4.66 -39.87 -104.02
N ARG A 34 3.75 -40.09 -103.06
CA ARG A 34 2.87 -39.03 -102.52
C ARG A 34 3.64 -37.95 -101.77
N LEU A 35 4.70 -38.31 -101.03
CA LEU A 35 5.54 -37.36 -100.30
C LEU A 35 6.38 -36.49 -101.26
N ALA A 36 6.91 -37.08 -102.32
CA ALA A 36 7.63 -36.36 -103.35
C ALA A 36 6.68 -35.43 -104.14
N ASP A 37 5.47 -35.90 -104.47
CA ASP A 37 4.42 -35.09 -105.11
C ASP A 37 3.99 -33.91 -104.22
N TRP A 38 3.90 -34.14 -102.90
CA TRP A 38 3.61 -33.10 -101.92
C TRP A 38 4.75 -32.09 -101.76
N LEU A 39 6.01 -32.52 -101.83
CA LEU A 39 7.16 -31.61 -101.79
C LEU A 39 7.36 -30.83 -103.09
N GLU A 40 7.06 -31.44 -104.25
CA GLU A 40 7.09 -30.82 -105.57
C GLU A 40 5.94 -29.82 -105.77
N THR A 41 4.75 -30.12 -105.22
CA THR A 41 3.57 -29.25 -105.31
C THR A 41 3.45 -28.27 -104.13
N GLY A 42 4.17 -28.46 -103.03
CA GLY A 42 3.84 -27.75 -101.78
C GLY A 42 4.87 -27.82 -100.66
N GLY A 43 6.12 -28.19 -100.93
CA GLY A 43 7.22 -28.01 -99.96
C GLY A 43 7.58 -26.54 -99.71
N GLY A 44 7.06 -25.63 -100.53
CA GLY A 44 7.32 -24.20 -100.48
C GLY A 44 6.16 -23.38 -101.03
N ASP A 45 4.96 -23.52 -100.45
CA ASP A 45 3.91 -22.54 -100.71
C ASP A 45 4.30 -21.22 -100.02
N GLU A 46 5.14 -20.44 -100.69
CA GLU A 46 5.70 -19.18 -100.20
C GLU A 46 4.57 -18.22 -99.78
N SER A 47 3.40 -18.36 -100.41
CA SER A 47 2.16 -17.68 -100.03
C SER A 47 1.59 -18.13 -98.66
N ARG A 48 1.65 -19.42 -98.32
CA ARG A 48 1.31 -19.92 -96.96
C ARG A 48 2.35 -19.44 -95.94
N SER A 49 3.63 -19.44 -96.30
CA SER A 49 4.69 -18.94 -95.41
C SER A 49 4.52 -17.44 -95.13
N GLU A 50 4.20 -16.64 -96.14
CA GLU A 50 3.86 -15.22 -95.96
C GLU A 50 2.60 -15.01 -95.11
N THR A 51 1.58 -15.84 -95.31
CA THR A 51 0.35 -15.78 -94.50
C THR A 51 0.67 -16.08 -93.03
N VAL A 52 1.46 -17.12 -92.77
CA VAL A 52 1.92 -17.45 -91.42
C VAL A 52 2.77 -16.31 -90.83
N LYS A 53 3.66 -15.68 -91.60
CA LYS A 53 4.42 -14.50 -91.13
C LYS A 53 3.52 -13.34 -90.75
N ARG A 54 2.51 -13.01 -91.54
CA ARG A 54 1.55 -11.93 -91.23
C ARG A 54 0.73 -12.24 -89.99
N GLU A 55 0.31 -13.49 -89.80
CA GLU A 55 -0.38 -13.90 -88.57
C GLU A 55 0.56 -13.83 -87.35
N LEU A 56 1.82 -14.25 -87.49
CA LEU A 56 2.81 -14.12 -86.41
C LEU A 56 3.11 -12.66 -86.06
N GLU A 57 3.20 -11.78 -87.06
CA GLU A 57 3.39 -10.35 -86.86
C GLU A 57 2.19 -9.72 -86.15
N ARG A 58 0.97 -10.08 -86.57
CA ARG A 58 -0.27 -9.64 -85.91
C ARG A 58 -0.39 -10.18 -84.47
N VAL A 59 0.05 -11.42 -84.23
CA VAL A 59 0.12 -11.99 -82.88
C VAL A 59 1.17 -11.26 -82.04
N ALA A 60 2.36 -11.00 -82.60
CA ALA A 60 3.42 -10.28 -81.90
C ALA A 60 2.98 -8.85 -81.53
N GLU A 61 2.31 -8.15 -82.44
CA GLU A 61 1.73 -6.82 -82.18
C GLU A 61 0.66 -6.89 -81.08
N ARG A 62 -0.23 -7.88 -81.14
CA ARG A 62 -1.26 -8.09 -80.12
C ARG A 62 -0.66 -8.44 -78.75
N THR A 63 0.37 -9.28 -78.72
CA THR A 63 1.10 -9.63 -77.49
C THR A 63 1.82 -8.41 -76.94
N GLY A 64 2.48 -7.60 -77.78
CA GLY A 64 3.10 -6.34 -77.38
C GLY A 64 2.09 -5.38 -76.75
N ALA A 65 0.93 -5.19 -77.38
CA ALA A 65 -0.14 -4.35 -76.84
C ALA A 65 -0.66 -4.86 -75.48
N ILE A 66 -0.79 -6.18 -75.30
CA ILE A 66 -1.17 -6.78 -74.02
C ILE A 66 -0.11 -6.52 -72.95
N LEU A 67 1.17 -6.69 -73.28
CA LEU A 67 2.27 -6.46 -72.34
C LEU A 67 2.35 -5.01 -71.88
N VAL A 68 2.23 -4.05 -72.82
CA VAL A 68 2.18 -2.62 -72.49
C VAL A 68 1.01 -2.32 -71.56
N LYS A 69 -0.19 -2.83 -71.88
CA LYS A 69 -1.37 -2.62 -71.03
C LYS A 69 -1.23 -3.28 -69.64
N ALA A 70 -0.60 -4.46 -69.57
CA ALA A 70 -0.32 -5.14 -68.31
C ALA A 70 0.70 -4.36 -67.47
N GLU A 71 1.72 -3.77 -68.12
CA GLU A 71 2.70 -2.94 -67.44
C GLU A 71 2.09 -1.64 -66.91
N GLU A 72 1.30 -0.94 -67.72
CA GLU A 72 0.54 0.26 -67.30
C GLU A 72 -0.37 -0.06 -66.11
N SER A 73 -1.12 -1.17 -66.17
CA SER A 73 -1.98 -1.60 -65.07
C SER A 73 -1.18 -1.94 -63.81
N ALA A 74 -0.03 -2.61 -63.95
CA ALA A 74 0.83 -2.92 -62.83
C ALA A 74 1.46 -1.66 -62.20
N GLN A 75 1.83 -0.67 -63.01
CA GLN A 75 2.33 0.62 -62.55
C GLN A 75 1.23 1.38 -61.79
N GLN A 76 0.00 1.39 -62.33
CA GLN A 76 -1.15 2.00 -61.67
C GLN A 76 -1.42 1.35 -60.31
N ILE A 77 -1.49 0.01 -60.25
CA ILE A 77 -1.72 -0.72 -59.00
C ILE A 77 -0.62 -0.42 -57.97
N ARG A 78 0.66 -0.34 -58.39
CA ARG A 78 1.76 0.03 -57.48
C ARG A 78 1.60 1.45 -56.95
N SER A 79 1.29 2.41 -57.82
CA SER A 79 1.09 3.81 -57.40
C SER A 79 -0.08 3.94 -56.41
N GLU A 80 -1.20 3.27 -56.67
CA GLU A 80 -2.36 3.27 -55.77
C GLU A 80 -2.02 2.60 -54.44
N ALA A 81 -1.34 1.45 -54.46
CA ALA A 81 -0.92 0.76 -53.24
C ALA A 81 0.05 1.60 -52.39
N GLU A 82 0.99 2.31 -53.02
CA GLU A 82 1.91 3.21 -52.33
C GLU A 82 1.22 4.45 -51.73
N GLN A 83 0.15 4.94 -52.37
CA GLN A 83 -0.67 6.03 -51.82
C GLN A 83 -1.47 5.54 -50.61
N LEU A 84 -2.18 4.42 -50.75
CA LEU A 84 -2.96 3.83 -49.66
C LEU A 84 -2.07 3.45 -48.46
N ALA A 85 -0.87 2.92 -48.70
CA ALA A 85 0.08 2.62 -47.64
C ALA A 85 0.53 3.88 -46.89
N ARG A 86 0.78 4.99 -47.61
CA ARG A 86 1.14 6.27 -47.00
C ARG A 86 -0.02 6.83 -46.16
N GLU A 87 -1.22 6.83 -46.71
CA GLU A 87 -2.42 7.29 -45.99
C GLU A 87 -2.66 6.47 -44.71
N ALA A 88 -2.56 5.15 -44.79
CA ALA A 88 -2.73 4.27 -43.63
C ALA A 88 -1.67 4.53 -42.54
N ILE A 89 -0.42 4.78 -42.93
CA ILE A 89 0.65 5.13 -41.98
C ILE A 89 0.36 6.49 -41.32
N GLU A 90 -0.01 7.51 -42.11
CA GLU A 90 -0.30 8.85 -41.60
C GLU A 90 -1.50 8.86 -40.65
N GLU A 91 -2.56 8.11 -40.98
CA GLU A 91 -3.73 7.94 -40.12
C GLU A 91 -3.37 7.18 -38.83
N GLY A 92 -2.61 6.10 -38.94
CA GLY A 92 -2.12 5.33 -37.79
C GLY A 92 -1.28 6.18 -36.84
N ASP A 93 -0.37 6.98 -37.41
CA ASP A 93 0.46 7.91 -36.65
C ASP A 93 -0.34 9.04 -36.00
N ALA A 94 -1.34 9.58 -36.70
CA ALA A 94 -2.24 10.60 -36.15
C ALA A 94 -3.05 10.06 -34.98
N SER A 95 -3.66 8.88 -35.15
CA SER A 95 -4.40 8.17 -34.10
C SER A 95 -3.49 7.87 -32.90
N GLY A 96 -2.30 7.31 -33.13
CA GLY A 96 -1.34 7.01 -32.06
C GLY A 96 -0.85 8.26 -31.31
N ARG A 97 -0.67 9.40 -31.99
CA ARG A 97 -0.40 10.68 -31.33
C ARG A 97 -1.59 11.16 -30.50
N GLN A 98 -2.81 11.02 -30.99
CA GLN A 98 -4.00 11.41 -30.26
C GLN A 98 -4.17 10.57 -28.99
N THR A 99 -4.10 9.24 -29.09
CA THR A 99 -4.21 8.34 -27.94
C THR A 99 -3.15 8.65 -26.88
N ARG A 100 -1.90 8.92 -27.27
CA ARG A 100 -0.85 9.32 -26.32
C ARG A 100 -1.18 10.61 -25.60
N ARG A 101 -1.64 11.64 -26.31
CA ARG A 101 -2.03 12.93 -25.69
C ARG A 101 -3.20 12.77 -24.71
N GLU A 102 -4.18 11.96 -25.07
CA GLU A 102 -5.32 11.66 -24.20
C GLU A 102 -4.88 10.92 -22.94
N ALA A 103 -4.01 9.92 -23.09
CA ALA A 103 -3.41 9.18 -21.97
C ALA A 103 -2.58 10.10 -21.06
N ASP A 104 -1.73 10.95 -21.62
CA ASP A 104 -0.93 11.92 -20.86
C ASP A 104 -1.80 12.93 -20.11
N THR A 105 -2.87 13.41 -20.75
CA THR A 105 -3.85 14.32 -20.13
C THR A 105 -4.57 13.64 -18.98
N TYR A 106 -5.02 12.40 -19.18
CA TYR A 106 -5.69 11.63 -18.13
C TYR A 106 -4.75 11.36 -16.96
N ALA A 107 -3.53 10.88 -17.23
CA ALA A 107 -2.52 10.63 -16.20
C ALA A 107 -2.16 11.91 -15.43
N GLY A 108 -1.99 13.05 -16.12
CA GLY A 108 -1.75 14.35 -15.50
C GLY A 108 -2.90 14.78 -14.59
N LYS A 109 -4.15 14.60 -15.04
CA LYS A 109 -5.33 14.90 -14.24
C LYS A 109 -5.42 14.03 -12.99
N THR A 110 -5.26 12.71 -13.14
CA THR A 110 -5.31 11.77 -12.01
C THR A 110 -4.22 12.09 -10.97
N ARG A 111 -2.99 12.39 -11.42
CA ARG A 111 -1.91 12.80 -10.51
C ARG A 111 -2.25 14.10 -9.77
N SER A 112 -2.73 15.11 -10.49
CA SER A 112 -3.12 16.38 -9.87
C SER A 112 -4.25 16.23 -8.86
N GLU A 113 -5.23 15.38 -9.12
CA GLU A 113 -6.33 15.09 -8.20
C GLU A 113 -5.83 14.34 -6.95
N ALA A 114 -4.95 13.35 -7.14
CA ALA A 114 -4.32 12.61 -6.04
C ALA A 114 -3.45 13.52 -5.15
N ASP A 115 -2.64 14.39 -5.75
CA ASP A 115 -1.78 15.34 -5.02
C ASP A 115 -2.63 16.35 -4.23
N ALA A 116 -3.72 16.84 -4.83
CA ALA A 116 -4.65 17.75 -4.16
C ALA A 116 -5.32 17.07 -2.96
N TYR A 117 -5.80 15.83 -3.13
CA TYR A 117 -6.39 15.04 -2.05
C TYR A 117 -5.37 14.78 -0.93
N ALA A 118 -4.17 14.31 -1.26
CA ALA A 118 -3.11 14.06 -0.29
C ALA A 118 -2.72 15.34 0.49
N SER A 119 -2.62 16.48 -0.19
CA SER A 119 -2.36 17.76 0.47
C SER A 119 -3.49 18.18 1.40
N GLN A 120 -4.74 17.98 1.00
CA GLN A 120 -5.90 18.29 1.82
C GLN A 120 -5.94 17.42 3.08
N THR A 121 -5.75 16.11 2.94
CA THR A 121 -5.73 15.17 4.08
C THR A 121 -4.61 15.50 5.06
N ARG A 122 -3.40 15.84 4.57
CA ARG A 122 -2.30 16.28 5.45
C ARG A 122 -2.67 17.54 6.23
N LYS A 123 -3.20 18.57 5.55
CA LYS A 123 -3.62 19.81 6.21
C LYS A 123 -4.70 19.59 7.27
N GLN A 124 -5.67 18.70 7.00
CA GLN A 124 -6.71 18.35 7.96
C GLN A 124 -6.12 17.64 9.17
N SER A 125 -5.27 16.64 8.94
CA SER A 125 -4.59 15.91 10.01
C SER A 125 -3.67 16.82 10.85
N ASP A 126 -2.93 17.73 10.23
CA ASP A 126 -2.09 18.70 10.92
C ASP A 126 -2.93 19.66 11.79
N ALA A 127 -4.10 20.09 11.29
CA ALA A 127 -5.02 20.95 12.02
C ALA A 127 -5.62 20.23 13.23
N GLU A 128 -6.13 19.01 13.04
CA GLU A 128 -6.66 18.16 14.13
C GLU A 128 -5.58 17.88 15.19
N ALA A 129 -4.36 17.53 14.76
CA ALA A 129 -3.25 17.29 15.67
C ALA A 129 -2.81 18.56 16.44
N ALA A 130 -2.99 19.75 15.86
CA ALA A 130 -2.74 21.01 16.53
C ALA A 130 -3.84 21.35 17.55
N GLU A 131 -5.10 21.08 17.21
CA GLU A 131 -6.25 21.26 18.11
C GLU A 131 -6.13 20.37 19.34
N VAL A 132 -5.90 19.07 19.16
CA VAL A 132 -5.71 18.12 20.27
C VAL A 132 -4.54 18.53 21.17
N ARG A 133 -3.44 19.01 20.58
CA ARG A 133 -2.29 19.52 21.37
C ARG A 133 -2.65 20.76 22.17
N ALA A 134 -3.40 21.70 21.58
CA ALA A 134 -3.82 22.90 22.27
C ALA A 134 -4.78 22.60 23.44
N GLU A 135 -5.72 21.68 23.24
CA GLU A 135 -6.64 21.20 24.28
C GLU A 135 -5.87 20.51 25.41
N ALA A 136 -4.99 19.55 25.09
CA ALA A 136 -4.18 18.87 26.08
C ALA A 136 -3.26 19.82 26.87
N GLU A 137 -2.69 20.84 26.22
CA GLU A 137 -1.92 21.88 26.91
C GLU A 137 -2.78 22.72 27.85
N GLN A 138 -4.01 23.04 27.46
CA GLN A 138 -4.94 23.78 28.30
C GLN A 138 -5.34 22.94 29.52
N ASP A 139 -5.76 21.69 29.32
CA ASP A 139 -6.14 20.79 30.40
C ASP A 139 -5.00 20.56 31.40
N ALA A 140 -3.76 20.44 30.90
CA ALA A 140 -2.58 20.33 31.74
C ALA A 140 -2.36 21.61 32.58
N ARG A 141 -2.53 22.79 31.98
CA ARG A 141 -2.42 24.07 32.71
C ARG A 141 -3.49 24.19 33.79
N ASP A 142 -4.74 23.83 33.47
CA ASP A 142 -5.86 23.90 34.40
C ASP A 142 -5.66 22.93 35.56
N THR A 143 -5.24 21.70 35.28
CA THR A 143 -4.91 20.70 36.31
C THR A 143 -3.81 21.18 37.24
N VAL A 144 -2.74 21.79 36.70
CA VAL A 144 -1.66 22.36 37.51
C VAL A 144 -2.14 23.53 38.35
N ALA A 145 -2.98 24.41 37.80
CA ALA A 145 -3.55 25.53 38.53
C ALA A 145 -4.43 25.07 39.70
N ASP A 146 -5.27 24.07 39.48
CA ASP A 146 -6.13 23.47 40.50
C ASP A 146 -5.30 22.80 41.61
N ALA A 147 -4.29 22.01 41.23
CA ALA A 147 -3.38 21.38 42.19
C ALA A 147 -2.64 22.43 43.04
N GLN A 148 -2.17 23.52 42.43
CA GLN A 148 -1.54 24.62 43.15
C GLN A 148 -2.51 25.33 44.10
N ALA A 149 -3.76 25.54 43.68
CA ALA A 149 -4.79 26.14 44.53
C ALA A 149 -5.13 25.25 45.73
N GLN A 150 -5.23 23.94 45.52
CA GLN A 150 -5.44 22.97 46.59
C GLN A 150 -4.26 22.91 47.56
N ALA A 151 -3.03 22.88 47.05
CA ALA A 151 -1.83 22.89 47.88
C ALA A 151 -1.77 24.13 48.79
N ARG A 152 -2.07 25.32 48.23
CA ARG A 152 -2.16 26.57 49.02
C ARG A 152 -3.20 26.47 50.13
N ARG A 153 -4.40 25.96 49.81
CA ARG A 153 -5.47 25.77 50.80
C ARG A 153 -5.06 24.85 51.94
N ILE A 154 -4.41 23.73 51.62
CA ILE A 154 -3.92 22.77 52.63
C ILE A 154 -2.88 23.43 53.54
N VAL A 155 -1.95 24.21 52.97
CA VAL A 155 -0.94 24.93 53.75
C VAL A 155 -1.60 25.97 54.67
N GLU A 156 -2.52 26.79 54.15
CA GLU A 156 -3.25 27.80 54.93
C GLU A 156 -4.05 27.17 56.08
N GLU A 157 -4.75 26.06 55.80
CA GLU A 157 -5.48 25.32 56.82
C GLU A 157 -4.54 24.71 57.87
N GLY A 158 -3.42 24.13 57.43
CA GLY A 158 -2.40 23.59 58.31
C GLY A 158 -1.79 24.66 59.22
N THR A 159 -1.51 25.85 58.70
CA THR A 159 -1.02 26.99 59.50
C THR A 159 -2.04 27.44 60.52
N ARG A 160 -3.33 27.54 60.15
CA ARG A 160 -4.40 27.93 61.07
C ARG A 160 -4.58 26.91 62.20
N ARG A 161 -4.61 25.62 61.86
CA ARG A 161 -4.70 24.54 62.87
C ARG A 161 -3.51 24.57 63.82
N ARG A 162 -2.30 24.85 63.33
CA ARG A 162 -1.12 25.00 64.19
C ARG A 162 -1.28 26.17 65.15
N GLU A 163 -1.68 27.33 64.67
CA GLU A 163 -1.94 28.52 65.50
C GLU A 163 -3.00 28.24 66.57
N ASP A 164 -4.11 27.57 66.20
CA ASP A 164 -5.16 27.16 67.13
C ASP A 164 -4.62 26.22 68.22
N ILE A 165 -3.79 25.24 67.86
CA ILE A 165 -3.13 24.32 68.80
C ILE A 165 -2.18 25.07 69.72
N GLU A 166 -1.39 26.02 69.21
CA GLU A 166 -0.49 26.84 70.01
C GLU A 166 -1.26 27.64 71.08
N VAL A 167 -2.42 28.19 70.74
CA VAL A 167 -3.31 28.86 71.71
C VAL A 167 -3.82 27.88 72.78
N VAL A 168 -4.26 26.68 72.39
CA VAL A 168 -4.72 25.66 73.34
C VAL A 168 -3.58 25.20 74.26
N ILE A 169 -2.38 25.00 73.74
CA ILE A 169 -1.20 24.64 74.54
C ILE A 169 -0.88 25.75 75.54
N ALA A 170 -0.89 27.02 75.11
CA ALA A 170 -0.63 28.15 76.00
C ALA A 170 -1.67 28.24 77.13
N ASP A 171 -2.94 27.95 76.84
CA ASP A 171 -4.01 27.91 77.85
C ASP A 171 -3.84 26.75 78.84
N LEU A 172 -3.51 25.55 78.34
CA LEU A 172 -3.23 24.38 79.17
C LEU A 172 -2.01 24.59 80.09
N VAL A 173 -0.96 25.24 79.59
CA VAL A 173 0.23 25.59 80.38
C VAL A 173 -0.15 26.57 81.50
N ARG A 174 -0.91 27.63 81.19
CA ARG A 174 -1.39 28.58 82.21
C ARG A 174 -2.21 27.88 83.29
N ARG A 175 -3.16 27.03 82.89
CA ARG A 175 -4.01 26.29 83.82
C ARG A 175 -3.23 25.29 84.67
N ARG A 176 -2.19 24.66 84.10
CA ARG A 176 -1.26 23.81 84.86
C ARG A 176 -0.57 24.63 85.94
N ASP A 177 -0.05 25.79 85.59
CA ASP A 177 0.69 26.65 86.52
C ASP A 177 -0.24 27.14 87.65
N GLU A 178 -1.48 27.54 87.35
CA GLU A 178 -2.51 27.86 88.36
C GLU A 178 -2.81 26.67 89.29
N VAL A 179 -2.96 25.46 88.75
CA VAL A 179 -3.19 24.27 89.58
C VAL A 179 -1.98 23.95 90.45
N LEU A 180 -0.76 24.13 89.94
CA LEU A 180 0.46 23.93 90.72
C LEU A 180 0.52 24.94 91.88
N ASP A 181 0.26 26.22 91.61
CA ASP A 181 0.17 27.26 92.64
C ASP A 181 -0.89 26.92 93.71
N ASP A 182 -2.08 26.50 93.28
CA ASP A 182 -3.16 26.05 94.19
C ASP A 182 -2.72 24.86 95.05
N THR A 183 -2.01 23.88 94.46
CA THR A 183 -1.49 22.73 95.21
C THR A 183 -0.40 23.12 96.20
N GLU A 184 0.49 24.04 95.84
CA GLU A 184 1.51 24.57 96.74
C GLU A 184 0.86 25.32 97.91
N GLU A 185 -0.15 26.16 97.65
CA GLU A 185 -0.90 26.86 98.69
C GLU A 185 -1.61 25.87 99.64
N LEU A 186 -2.29 24.86 99.11
CA LEU A 186 -2.93 23.82 99.90
C LEU A 186 -1.91 23.02 100.72
N SER A 187 -0.77 22.68 100.13
CA SER A 187 0.31 21.98 100.83
C SER A 187 0.90 22.82 101.97
N GLY A 188 1.05 24.13 101.78
CA GLY A 188 1.49 25.08 102.81
C GLY A 188 0.46 25.22 103.94
N LYS A 189 -0.83 25.31 103.60
CA LYS A 189 -1.92 25.31 104.60
C LYS A 189 -1.94 24.01 105.40
N LEU A 190 -1.78 22.86 104.74
CA LEU A 190 -1.72 21.55 105.39
C LEU A 190 -0.48 21.45 106.29
N ALA A 191 0.69 21.88 105.83
CA ALA A 191 1.92 21.89 106.61
C ALA A 191 1.80 22.77 107.85
N ASN A 192 1.15 23.93 107.75
CA ASN A 192 0.88 24.79 108.90
C ASN A 192 -0.09 24.12 109.89
N ALA A 193 -1.20 23.56 109.42
CA ALA A 193 -2.15 22.85 110.28
C ALA A 193 -1.50 21.63 110.96
N ALA A 194 -0.70 20.86 110.23
CA ALA A 194 0.07 19.75 110.79
C ALA A 194 1.15 20.23 111.78
N GLY A 195 1.74 21.40 111.56
CA GLY A 195 2.68 22.06 112.46
C GLY A 195 2.04 22.54 113.76
N GLU A 196 0.81 23.08 113.70
CA GLU A 196 0.01 23.42 114.89
C GLU A 196 -0.34 22.19 115.74
N HIS A 197 -0.46 21.03 115.10
CA HIS A 197 -0.67 19.74 115.75
C HIS A 197 0.62 18.92 115.92
N ARG A 198 1.79 19.48 115.59
CA ARG A 198 3.08 18.80 115.82
C ARG A 198 3.38 18.88 117.32
N PRO A 199 3.45 17.74 118.03
CA PRO A 199 3.78 17.74 119.44
C PRO A 199 5.18 18.32 119.65
N LEU A 200 5.40 18.93 120.83
CA LEU A 200 6.71 19.41 121.25
C LEU A 200 7.74 18.29 121.09
N GLN A 201 8.95 18.61 120.62
CA GLN A 201 10.02 17.64 120.40
C GLN A 201 10.18 16.73 121.64
N GLY A 202 9.94 15.42 121.46
CA GLY A 202 9.87 14.42 122.53
C GLY A 202 8.48 14.09 123.09
N SER A 203 7.38 14.47 122.42
CA SER A 203 6.00 14.10 122.80
C SER A 203 5.15 13.60 121.64
N ASP A 204 5.79 12.99 120.64
CA ASP A 204 5.10 12.22 119.60
C ASP A 204 4.69 10.84 120.15
N PRO A 205 3.39 10.49 120.21
CA PRO A 205 2.97 9.14 120.60
C PRO A 205 3.46 8.04 119.64
N PHE A 206 4.02 8.42 118.48
CA PHE A 206 4.50 7.54 117.42
C PHE A 206 5.97 7.77 117.05
N GLU A 207 6.76 8.47 117.88
CA GLU A 207 8.23 8.47 117.73
C GLU A 207 8.73 7.03 117.90
N LEU A 208 9.00 6.35 116.77
CA LEU A 208 9.70 5.07 116.80
C LEU A 208 11.13 5.31 117.34
N PRO A 209 11.60 4.50 118.29
CA PRO A 209 12.99 4.52 118.71
C PRO A 209 13.91 4.42 117.49
N GLU A 210 15.06 5.09 117.55
CA GLU A 210 16.15 4.99 116.57
C GLU A 210 16.85 3.62 116.66
N GLU A 211 16.08 2.53 116.61
CA GLU A 211 16.55 1.16 116.51
C GLU A 211 15.64 0.40 115.54
N LEU A 212 16.27 -0.12 114.48
CA LEU A 212 15.76 -0.92 113.35
C LEU A 212 15.29 -0.11 112.13
N ASP A 213 16.29 0.38 111.39
CA ASP A 213 16.27 0.40 109.93
C ASP A 213 16.47 -1.05 109.41
N PRO A 214 15.45 -1.71 108.80
CA PRO A 214 15.62 -2.98 108.13
C PRO A 214 15.73 -2.82 106.60
N LEU A 215 15.74 -1.60 106.06
CA LEU A 215 15.78 -1.33 104.62
C LEU A 215 17.11 -0.75 104.12
N ALA A 216 18.07 -0.45 104.99
CA ALA A 216 19.49 -0.34 104.61
C ALA A 216 20.14 -1.69 104.24
N ARG A 217 19.36 -2.76 104.06
CA ARG A 217 19.85 -4.06 103.57
C ARG A 217 18.95 -4.62 102.48
N GLU A 218 18.89 -3.95 101.34
CA GLU A 218 18.48 -4.55 100.06
C GLU A 218 19.01 -3.71 98.88
N ASP A 219 20.33 -3.68 98.75
CA ASP A 219 21.03 -3.11 97.60
C ASP A 219 21.66 -4.23 96.73
N ASP A 220 21.15 -5.47 96.80
CA ASP A 220 21.88 -6.62 96.23
C ASP A 220 21.04 -7.79 95.66
N LEU A 221 19.76 -7.59 95.28
CA LEU A 221 18.94 -8.69 94.73
C LEU A 221 17.92 -8.31 93.63
N LEU A 222 18.31 -7.57 92.59
CA LEU A 222 17.60 -7.62 91.28
C LEU A 222 18.61 -7.50 90.12
N GLY A 223 19.57 -8.42 90.12
CA GLY A 223 20.14 -8.96 88.88
C GLY A 223 19.24 -10.05 88.32
N ASP A 224 19.17 -10.13 86.99
CA ASP A 224 18.59 -11.20 86.19
C ASP A 224 17.07 -11.44 86.28
N LEU A 225 16.31 -10.75 85.41
CA LEU A 225 15.29 -11.40 84.59
C LEU A 225 15.32 -10.81 83.16
N GLU A 226 16.29 -11.29 82.40
CA GLU A 226 16.18 -11.49 80.96
C GLU A 226 15.02 -12.46 80.61
N ARG A 227 14.43 -12.23 79.43
CA ARG A 227 13.69 -13.14 78.52
C ARG A 227 12.17 -13.32 78.70
N ASP A 228 11.42 -12.70 77.77
CA ASP A 228 10.89 -13.36 76.55
C ASP A 228 10.42 -12.25 75.59
N ALA A 229 11.03 -12.00 74.42
CA ALA A 229 10.97 -12.77 73.18
C ALA A 229 9.56 -12.92 72.56
N ILE A 230 9.06 -11.88 71.89
CA ILE A 230 8.25 -12.05 70.65
C ILE A 230 8.76 -11.08 69.60
N ALA A 231 9.19 -11.68 68.49
CA ALA A 231 9.70 -11.07 67.28
C ALA A 231 8.61 -10.32 66.50
N ALA A 232 8.96 -9.16 65.95
CA ALA A 232 8.40 -8.60 64.73
C ALA A 232 9.35 -7.51 64.23
N ASP A 233 10.47 -7.95 63.65
CA ASP A 233 11.30 -7.14 62.78
C ASP A 233 11.03 -7.64 61.36
N GLU A 234 10.23 -6.90 60.60
CA GLU A 234 10.09 -7.08 59.15
C GLU A 234 10.54 -5.76 58.51
N PRO A 235 11.77 -5.69 57.99
CA PRO A 235 12.25 -4.50 57.30
C PRO A 235 11.74 -4.51 55.86
N LEU A 236 10.90 -3.54 55.53
CA LEU A 236 10.61 -3.16 54.14
C LEU A 236 11.89 -2.56 53.53
N GLY A 237 12.65 -3.41 52.87
CA GLY A 237 13.76 -3.02 52.00
C GLY A 237 13.27 -2.34 50.73
N PRO A 238 14.06 -1.39 50.17
CA PRO A 238 13.70 -0.61 48.98
C PRO A 238 13.97 -1.39 47.70
N ASP A 239 12.99 -1.46 46.80
CA ASP A 239 13.18 -1.91 45.42
C ASP A 239 13.87 -0.80 44.62
N ASP A 240 15.18 -0.92 44.47
CA ASP A 240 16.00 -0.11 43.57
C ASP A 240 16.99 -1.05 42.84
N ASP A 241 16.51 -1.72 41.79
CA ASP A 241 17.36 -2.33 40.77
C ASP A 241 17.22 -1.52 39.48
N ALA A 242 18.26 -0.73 39.24
CA ALA A 242 18.48 0.02 38.02
C ALA A 242 19.02 -0.90 36.91
N ALA A 243 18.41 -0.76 35.73
CA ALA A 243 19.06 -0.63 34.42
C ALA A 243 20.26 -1.54 34.06
N GLU A 244 19.97 -2.58 33.25
CA GLU A 244 20.71 -2.95 32.03
C GLU A 244 19.62 -3.40 31.03
N GLY A 245 19.64 -3.17 29.72
CA GLY A 245 20.66 -2.80 28.76
C GLY A 245 20.10 -3.28 27.40
N ALA A 246 20.23 -2.45 26.38
CA ALA A 246 19.60 -2.62 25.07
C ALA A 246 20.14 -3.81 24.25
N ALA A 247 19.24 -4.50 23.53
CA ALA A 247 19.44 -5.16 22.23
C ALA A 247 18.03 -5.57 21.74
N ASP A 248 17.50 -4.93 20.70
CA ASP A 248 17.67 -5.31 19.29
C ASP A 248 16.84 -6.57 18.95
N GLU A 249 15.65 -6.35 18.39
CA GLU A 249 15.01 -7.26 17.43
C GLU A 249 13.79 -6.56 16.81
N ALA A 250 14.09 -5.76 15.79
CA ALA A 250 13.19 -5.49 14.68
C ALA A 250 13.46 -6.57 13.61
N GLU A 251 12.59 -7.58 13.51
CA GLU A 251 12.35 -8.46 12.34
C GLU A 251 11.24 -9.41 12.82
N LEU A 252 10.04 -9.46 12.22
CA LEU A 252 9.80 -10.08 10.93
C LEU A 252 8.56 -9.45 10.27
N ALA A 253 8.81 -8.62 9.28
CA ALA A 253 7.98 -8.51 8.10
C ALA A 253 8.72 -9.23 6.98
N ASP A 254 8.38 -10.49 6.70
CA ASP A 254 8.39 -11.11 5.36
C ASP A 254 7.99 -12.58 5.47
N ASP A 255 6.75 -12.91 5.12
CA ASP A 255 6.42 -14.16 4.42
C ASP A 255 4.95 -14.12 3.98
N ALA A 256 4.71 -13.63 2.75
CA ALA A 256 3.71 -14.16 1.82
C ALA A 256 3.65 -13.29 0.54
N VAL A 257 4.71 -13.35 -0.27
CA VAL A 257 4.61 -13.13 -1.71
C VAL A 257 5.12 -14.38 -2.42
N GLU A 258 4.28 -15.40 -2.55
CA GLU A 258 4.34 -16.31 -3.70
C GLU A 258 3.03 -17.10 -3.84
N ALA A 259 2.05 -16.48 -4.50
CA ALA A 259 1.02 -17.21 -5.23
C ALA A 259 1.06 -16.72 -6.67
N ALA A 260 2.09 -17.16 -7.38
CA ALA A 260 2.07 -17.22 -8.84
C ALA A 260 0.90 -18.11 -9.28
N GLY A 261 0.26 -17.68 -10.35
CA GLY A 261 -1.07 -18.14 -10.73
C GLY A 261 -1.11 -19.56 -11.28
N GLU A 262 -2.29 -20.16 -11.15
CA GLU A 262 -2.75 -21.17 -12.08
C GLU A 262 -4.29 -21.24 -12.03
N ALA A 263 -4.89 -21.22 -13.23
CA ALA A 263 -6.24 -21.67 -13.57
C ALA A 263 -7.47 -20.90 -13.02
N ALA A 264 -8.06 -20.06 -13.89
CA ALA A 264 -9.49 -20.12 -14.20
C ALA A 264 -9.77 -19.38 -15.52
N ASP A 265 -9.38 -20.04 -16.62
CA ASP A 265 -10.04 -19.89 -17.91
C ASP A 265 -11.28 -20.80 -17.83
N GLU A 266 -12.47 -20.24 -17.61
CA GLU A 266 -13.73 -20.93 -17.89
C GLU A 266 -14.86 -19.92 -18.14
N ASP A 267 -15.03 -19.70 -19.43
CA ASP A 267 -16.29 -19.77 -20.17
C ASP A 267 -17.35 -18.67 -20.01
N ALA A 268 -17.85 -18.35 -21.20
CA ALA A 268 -18.89 -17.43 -21.54
C ALA A 268 -20.24 -17.86 -20.97
N SER A 269 -21.11 -16.90 -20.68
CA SER A 269 -22.43 -16.81 -21.33
C SER A 269 -23.27 -15.64 -20.81
N GLU A 270 -23.77 -14.88 -21.77
CA GLU A 270 -25.10 -14.26 -21.79
C GLU A 270 -25.58 -13.48 -20.56
N GLN A 271 -25.58 -12.14 -20.69
CA GLN A 271 -26.71 -11.36 -20.20
C GLN A 271 -27.28 -10.46 -21.33
N PRO A 272 -28.59 -10.58 -21.65
CA PRO A 272 -29.20 -9.88 -22.76
C PRO A 272 -29.57 -8.43 -22.43
N ALA A 273 -29.53 -7.61 -23.47
CA ALA A 273 -29.93 -6.21 -23.49
C ALA A 273 -31.34 -5.97 -22.93
N ALA A 274 -31.43 -5.26 -21.79
CA ALA A 274 -32.69 -4.75 -21.27
C ALA A 274 -32.97 -3.33 -21.79
N LYS A 275 -34.11 -3.23 -22.48
CA LYS A 275 -34.69 -2.05 -23.12
C LYS A 275 -34.88 -0.85 -22.17
N LYS A 276 -34.58 0.33 -22.69
CA LYS A 276 -34.99 1.65 -22.18
C LYS A 276 -36.51 1.72 -21.94
N PRO A 277 -36.99 2.26 -20.80
CA PRO A 277 -38.31 2.87 -20.74
C PRO A 277 -38.23 4.41 -20.84
N ALA A 278 -39.19 4.95 -21.59
CA ALA A 278 -39.29 6.34 -22.02
C ALA A 278 -39.65 7.33 -20.90
N LYS A 279 -39.21 8.58 -21.10
CA LYS A 279 -39.47 9.78 -20.26
C LYS A 279 -40.97 10.06 -20.08
N PRO A 280 -41.44 10.39 -18.87
CA PRO A 280 -42.69 11.13 -18.70
C PRO A 280 -42.46 12.65 -18.75
N ARG A 281 -43.27 13.31 -19.60
CA ARG A 281 -43.29 14.76 -19.86
C ARG A 281 -43.80 15.51 -18.63
N ARG A 282 -42.97 16.30 -17.95
CA ARG A 282 -43.42 17.24 -16.91
C ARG A 282 -44.12 18.43 -17.55
N ARG A 283 -45.41 18.57 -17.23
CA ARG A 283 -46.30 19.67 -17.64
C ARG A 283 -45.84 21.00 -17.04
N ARG A 284 -45.90 22.04 -17.86
CA ARG A 284 -45.67 23.45 -17.51
C ARG A 284 -46.68 23.90 -16.46
N ALA A 285 -46.21 24.32 -15.28
CA ALA A 285 -47.00 25.13 -14.36
C ALA A 285 -46.89 26.60 -14.78
N ARG A 286 -48.03 27.18 -15.14
CA ARG A 286 -48.23 28.58 -15.51
C ARG A 286 -48.38 29.35 -14.19
N LYS A 287 -47.37 30.12 -13.77
CA LYS A 287 -47.55 31.12 -12.71
C LYS A 287 -48.25 32.35 -13.32
N VAL A 288 -49.45 32.59 -12.82
CA VAL A 288 -50.18 33.85 -12.93
C VAL A 288 -49.57 34.79 -11.88
N SER A 289 -49.05 35.94 -12.30
CA SER A 289 -48.81 37.06 -11.38
C SER A 289 -50.04 37.95 -11.45
N SER A 290 -50.69 38.11 -10.30
CA SER A 290 -51.38 39.35 -9.95
C SER A 290 -50.35 40.40 -9.54
#